data_AF-A0A850MP86-F1
#
_entry.id   AF-A0A850MP86-F1
#
_cell.length_a   1.000
_cell.length_b   1.000
_cell.length_c   1.000
_cell.angle_alpha   90.00
_cell.angle_beta   90.00
_cell.angle_gamma   90.00
#
_symmetry.space_group_name_H-M   'P 1'
#
loop_
_entity.id
_entity.type
_entity.pdbx_description
1 polymer ?
#
loop_
_entity_poly.entity_id
_entity_poly.type
_entity_poly.pdbx_seq_one_letter_code
_entity_poly.pdbx_strand_id
1 'polypeptide(L)'
;VSTDTFSAFNQPTLYWILNTFFFAGLGEQPSMISALKTDMIRSFMHKKFWLNDPDCLLVRQIRSSLHPHEIEFEVTFMGLCGGILLSSDNLPELRPQDLEYIKFLLPPYEEPAMPIDLFENSPPMYFKLEIAPKKFFEPYHLIGLFNWTKKKRTVPISVEKLQLGQDGSYHIFDYWTKKYFQMDADHPEIGYLQKNTAKLLVIRPDTGMPQLIASSFHITQGAVEVTNFKFNSDSNEILIELTKPGPNQGKLYFSLPPPFHEKQLITDATESSMFRHQNGLLTIEIQFEEQTHITIKLEKA
;
A
#
# COMPACT_ATOMS: atom_id res chain seq x y z
N VAL A 1 -13.01 -18.11 43.78
CA VAL A 1 -13.63 -16.81 44.11
C VAL A 1 -13.72 -16.05 42.80
N SER A 2 -14.91 -16.04 42.18
CA SER A 2 -15.12 -15.34 40.91
C SER A 2 -15.07 -13.85 41.17
N THR A 3 -14.04 -13.18 40.66
CA THR A 3 -14.03 -11.72 40.62
C THR A 3 -15.05 -11.28 39.59
N ASP A 4 -16.14 -10.72 40.07
CA ASP A 4 -17.14 -10.02 39.27
C ASP A 4 -16.45 -8.88 38.52
N THR A 5 -16.33 -9.03 37.20
CA THR A 5 -15.72 -8.06 36.29
C THR A 5 -16.37 -6.69 36.39
N PHE A 6 -17.64 -6.61 36.83
CA PHE A 6 -18.35 -5.35 37.02
C PHE A 6 -17.74 -4.47 38.12
N SER A 7 -17.15 -5.08 39.16
CA SER A 7 -16.53 -4.35 40.27
C SER A 7 -15.18 -3.71 39.90
N ALA A 8 -14.45 -4.31 38.94
CA ALA A 8 -13.15 -3.82 38.48
C ALA A 8 -13.26 -2.54 37.65
N PHE A 9 -14.35 -2.36 36.90
CA PHE A 9 -14.57 -1.17 36.06
C PHE A 9 -15.02 0.08 36.85
N ASN A 10 -15.56 -0.08 38.06
CA ASN A 10 -16.08 1.02 38.88
C ASN A 10 -15.11 1.57 39.93
N GLN A 11 -13.86 1.09 39.94
CA GLN A 11 -12.83 1.57 40.86
C GLN A 11 -11.69 2.24 40.08
N PRO A 12 -11.80 3.54 39.76
CA PRO A 12 -10.79 4.24 38.96
C PRO A 12 -9.39 4.20 39.59
N THR A 13 -9.31 4.14 40.93
CA THR A 13 -8.05 3.97 41.66
C THR A 13 -7.47 2.56 41.54
N LEU A 14 -8.29 1.52 41.61
CA LEU A 14 -7.84 0.14 41.42
C LEU A 14 -7.46 -0.12 39.96
N TYR A 15 -8.22 0.39 39.00
CA TYR A 15 -7.85 0.40 37.58
C TYR A 15 -6.52 1.13 37.37
N TRP A 16 -6.35 2.33 37.93
CA TRP A 16 -5.10 3.08 37.82
C TRP A 16 -3.92 2.35 38.47
N ILE A 17 -4.11 1.74 39.65
CA ILE A 17 -3.07 0.94 40.33
C ILE A 17 -2.74 -0.32 39.52
N LEU A 18 -3.72 -1.05 39.01
CA LEU A 18 -3.50 -2.24 38.19
C LEU A 18 -2.81 -1.87 36.86
N ASN A 19 -3.22 -0.76 36.22
CA ASN A 19 -2.57 -0.25 35.02
C ASN A 19 -1.13 0.20 35.30
N THR A 20 -0.91 0.87 36.44
CA THR A 20 0.41 1.37 36.83
C THR A 20 1.35 0.28 37.34
N PHE A 21 0.85 -0.81 37.93
CA PHE A 21 1.71 -1.86 38.48
C PHE A 21 1.83 -3.11 37.60
N PHE A 22 0.74 -3.54 36.94
CA PHE A 22 0.78 -4.70 36.04
C PHE A 22 1.17 -4.31 34.61
N PHE A 23 0.79 -3.12 34.15
CA PHE A 23 1.09 -2.69 32.78
C PHE A 23 2.25 -1.69 32.68
N ALA A 24 2.61 -0.94 33.72
CA ALA A 24 3.80 -0.06 33.65
C ALA A 24 5.15 -0.79 33.74
N GLY A 25 5.15 -2.10 34.03
CA GLY A 25 6.33 -2.96 33.86
C GLY A 25 6.58 -3.38 32.41
N LEU A 26 5.59 -3.20 31.54
CA LEU A 26 5.73 -3.33 30.09
C LEU A 26 6.07 -1.92 29.60
N GLY A 27 7.32 -1.68 29.19
CA GLY A 27 7.81 -0.35 28.80
C GLY A 27 7.08 0.32 27.62
N GLU A 28 6.10 -0.36 27.03
CA GLU A 28 5.16 0.19 26.05
C GLU A 28 3.72 -0.02 26.54
N GLN A 29 2.93 1.06 26.58
CA GLN A 29 1.48 0.96 26.80
C GLN A 29 0.84 0.18 25.64
N PRO A 30 -0.27 -0.57 25.86
CA PRO A 30 -1.02 -1.17 24.76
C PRO A 30 -1.38 -0.06 23.76
N SER A 31 -0.80 -0.15 22.58
CA SER A 31 -0.88 0.85 21.53
C SER A 31 -0.83 0.17 20.18
N MET A 32 -1.47 0.79 19.19
CA MET A 32 -1.42 0.35 17.79
C MET A 32 0.02 0.04 17.37
N ILE A 33 0.97 0.93 17.67
CA ILE A 33 2.38 0.75 17.32
C ILE A 33 2.95 -0.58 17.84
N SER A 34 2.63 -0.98 19.07
CA SER A 34 3.12 -2.24 19.65
C SER A 34 2.50 -3.46 18.97
N ALA A 35 1.22 -3.40 18.57
CA ALA A 35 0.56 -4.44 17.79
C ALA A 35 1.22 -4.57 16.40
N LEU A 36 1.32 -3.46 15.64
CA LEU A 36 1.91 -3.46 14.31
C LEU A 36 3.37 -3.95 14.33
N LYS A 37 4.20 -3.49 15.27
CA LYS A 37 5.58 -3.97 15.41
C LYS A 37 5.65 -5.49 15.61
N THR A 38 4.75 -6.02 16.44
CA THR A 38 4.71 -7.45 16.77
C THR A 38 4.28 -8.30 15.58
N ASP A 39 3.32 -7.82 14.81
CA ASP A 39 2.89 -8.45 13.57
C ASP A 39 4.01 -8.47 12.55
N MET A 40 4.71 -7.34 12.36
CA MET A 40 5.81 -7.24 11.40
C MET A 40 6.89 -8.30 11.65
N ILE A 41 7.36 -8.43 12.89
CA ILE A 41 8.43 -9.39 13.25
C ILE A 41 7.96 -10.85 13.16
N ARG A 42 6.65 -11.10 13.20
CA ARG A 42 6.03 -12.44 13.14
C ARG A 42 5.38 -12.74 11.79
N SER A 43 5.51 -11.85 10.80
CA SER A 43 4.87 -11.99 9.49
C SER A 43 5.09 -13.36 8.84
N PHE A 44 6.26 -13.96 9.04
CA PHE A 44 6.61 -15.28 8.51
C PHE A 44 5.77 -16.46 9.06
N MET A 45 5.05 -16.24 10.16
CA MET A 45 4.17 -17.21 10.82
C MET A 45 2.73 -17.18 10.27
N HIS A 46 2.38 -16.16 9.48
CA HIS A 46 1.06 -16.03 8.85
C HIS A 46 0.70 -17.26 8.02
N LYS A 47 -0.53 -17.76 8.17
CA LYS A 47 -1.07 -18.99 7.54
C LYS A 47 -0.28 -20.27 7.83
N LYS A 48 0.70 -20.23 8.74
CA LYS A 48 1.43 -21.42 9.23
C LYS A 48 1.07 -21.76 10.66
N PHE A 49 1.05 -20.74 11.52
CA PHE A 49 0.66 -20.88 12.93
C PHE A 49 -0.61 -20.09 13.26
N TRP A 50 -0.81 -18.94 12.64
CA TRP A 50 -1.96 -18.05 12.86
C TRP A 50 -2.21 -17.14 11.66
N LEU A 51 -3.33 -16.44 11.67
CA LEU A 51 -3.52 -15.26 10.83
C LEU A 51 -2.89 -14.05 11.52
N ASN A 52 -2.36 -13.10 10.75
CA ASN A 52 -1.88 -11.84 11.33
C ASN A 52 -3.11 -11.01 11.69
N ASP A 53 -3.06 -10.33 12.82
CA ASP A 53 -4.16 -9.53 13.34
C ASP A 53 -3.59 -8.19 13.83
N PRO A 54 -3.53 -7.18 12.96
CA PRO A 54 -2.88 -5.91 13.27
C PRO A 54 -3.72 -5.00 14.18
N ASP A 55 -4.75 -5.54 14.84
CA ASP A 55 -5.82 -4.82 15.54
C ASP A 55 -6.78 -4.11 14.56
N CYS A 56 -7.78 -3.42 15.10
CA CYS A 56 -8.80 -2.75 14.31
C CYS A 56 -8.27 -1.52 13.58
N LEU A 57 -8.55 -1.43 12.29
CA LEU A 57 -8.37 -0.25 11.44
C LEU A 57 -9.19 0.93 11.99
N LEU A 58 -8.54 2.08 12.20
CA LEU A 58 -9.12 3.33 12.65
C LEU A 58 -8.86 4.45 11.63
N VAL A 59 -9.79 4.69 10.70
CA VAL A 59 -9.68 5.78 9.71
C VAL A 59 -10.45 7.03 10.12
N ARG A 60 -11.23 6.98 11.21
CA ARG A 60 -11.96 8.15 11.71
C ARG A 60 -11.02 9.25 12.20
N GLN A 61 -11.37 10.49 11.86
CA GLN A 61 -10.78 11.69 12.48
C GLN A 61 -11.70 12.30 13.55
N ILE A 62 -12.97 11.91 13.58
CA ILE A 62 -13.92 12.34 14.61
C ILE A 62 -13.66 11.53 15.88
N ARG A 63 -13.56 12.21 17.03
CA ARG A 63 -13.24 11.59 18.34
C ARG A 63 -11.96 10.74 18.29
N SER A 64 -11.01 11.15 17.45
CA SER A 64 -9.69 10.56 17.28
C SER A 64 -8.65 11.67 17.30
N SER A 65 -7.42 11.35 17.72
CA SER A 65 -6.27 12.27 17.65
C SER A 65 -5.30 11.89 16.53
N LEU A 66 -5.67 10.93 15.68
CA LEU A 66 -4.85 10.49 14.55
C LEU A 66 -4.74 11.59 13.49
N HIS A 67 -3.51 11.82 13.07
CA HIS A 67 -3.21 12.72 11.97
C HIS A 67 -3.35 11.96 10.64
N PRO A 68 -3.62 12.63 9.50
CA PRO A 68 -3.77 11.96 8.21
C PRO A 68 -2.62 11.00 7.86
N HIS A 69 -1.37 11.42 8.10
CA HIS A 69 -0.19 10.60 7.84
C HIS A 69 -0.06 9.37 8.77
N GLU A 70 -0.68 9.41 9.95
CA GLU A 70 -0.74 8.26 10.87
C GLU A 70 -1.80 7.26 10.41
N ILE A 71 -2.90 7.73 9.82
CA ILE A 71 -3.88 6.87 9.14
C ILE A 71 -3.24 6.21 7.92
N GLU A 72 -2.51 6.97 7.09
CA GLU A 72 -1.75 6.41 5.96
C GLU A 72 -0.72 5.37 6.40
N PHE A 73 -0.06 5.61 7.55
CA PHE A 73 0.86 4.65 8.16
C PHE A 73 0.16 3.33 8.47
N GLU A 74 -0.96 3.42 9.19
CA GLU A 74 -1.77 2.28 9.60
C GLU A 74 -2.32 1.51 8.41
N VAL A 75 -2.97 2.21 7.47
CA VAL A 75 -3.52 1.64 6.23
C VAL A 75 -2.44 0.92 5.43
N THR A 76 -1.27 1.54 5.28
CA THR A 76 -0.14 0.91 4.58
C THR A 76 0.30 -0.36 5.27
N PHE A 77 0.45 -0.33 6.59
CA PHE A 77 0.90 -1.47 7.36
C PHE A 77 -0.11 -2.62 7.31
N MET A 78 -1.37 -2.34 7.66
CA MET A 78 -2.44 -3.34 7.73
C MET A 78 -2.70 -4.00 6.38
N GLY A 79 -2.71 -3.23 5.28
CA GLY A 79 -2.90 -3.79 3.95
C GLY A 79 -1.72 -4.64 3.45
N LEU A 80 -0.54 -4.48 4.04
CA LEU A 80 0.63 -5.33 3.78
C LEU A 80 0.73 -6.53 4.74
N CYS A 81 -0.12 -6.65 5.76
CA CYS A 81 -0.01 -7.72 6.75
C CYS A 81 -0.46 -9.10 6.25
N GLY A 82 -1.20 -9.17 5.14
CA GLY A 82 -1.82 -10.42 4.66
C GLY A 82 -3.01 -10.90 5.49
N GLY A 83 -3.25 -10.22 6.62
CA GLY A 83 -3.99 -10.70 7.77
C GLY A 83 -5.48 -10.39 7.78
N ILE A 84 -6.03 -10.44 8.98
CA ILE A 84 -7.38 -10.02 9.28
C ILE A 84 -7.47 -8.50 9.12
N LEU A 85 -8.52 -8.03 8.44
CA LEU A 85 -8.86 -6.62 8.36
C LEU A 85 -10.20 -6.40 9.05
N LEU A 86 -10.19 -5.69 10.17
CA LEU A 86 -11.38 -5.33 10.94
C LEU A 86 -11.43 -3.82 11.08
N SER A 87 -12.59 -3.20 10.82
CA SER A 87 -12.81 -1.79 11.18
C SER A 87 -13.68 -1.73 12.42
N SER A 88 -13.28 -0.90 13.39
CA SER A 88 -14.10 -0.57 14.57
C SER A 88 -14.72 0.83 14.48
N ASP A 89 -14.64 1.46 13.32
CA ASP A 89 -15.24 2.77 13.08
C ASP A 89 -16.76 2.71 13.01
N ASN A 90 -17.41 3.79 13.44
CA ASN A 90 -18.82 4.01 13.20
C ASN A 90 -19.02 4.43 11.73
N LEU A 91 -19.20 3.45 10.82
CA LEU A 91 -19.19 3.69 9.36
C LEU A 91 -20.15 4.82 8.90
N PRO A 92 -21.38 4.95 9.42
CA PRO A 92 -22.27 6.07 9.08
C PRO A 92 -21.72 7.47 9.44
N GLU A 93 -20.78 7.58 10.38
CA GLU A 93 -20.16 8.85 10.79
C GLU A 93 -18.85 9.14 10.03
N LEU A 94 -18.35 8.21 9.22
CA LEU A 94 -17.14 8.44 8.45
C LEU A 94 -17.39 9.45 7.32
N ARG A 95 -16.42 10.35 7.11
CA ARG A 95 -16.44 11.24 5.95
C ARG A 95 -16.21 10.42 4.69
N PRO A 96 -16.75 10.81 3.52
CA PRO A 96 -16.55 10.07 2.27
C PRO A 96 -15.08 9.78 1.96
N GLN A 97 -14.19 10.75 2.20
CA GLN A 97 -12.74 10.58 2.00
C GLN A 97 -12.08 9.56 2.92
N ASP A 98 -12.61 9.34 4.14
CA ASP A 98 -12.05 8.36 5.08
C ASP A 98 -12.48 6.93 4.70
N LEU A 99 -13.68 6.78 4.10
CA LEU A 99 -14.16 5.51 3.56
C LEU A 99 -13.28 5.00 2.40
N GLU A 100 -12.63 5.90 1.66
CA GLU A 100 -11.72 5.51 0.58
C GLU A 100 -10.51 4.71 1.10
N TYR A 101 -10.04 4.96 2.33
CA TYR A 101 -9.01 4.11 2.95
C TYR A 101 -9.49 2.67 3.15
N ILE A 102 -10.74 2.49 3.58
CA ILE A 102 -11.32 1.16 3.77
C ILE A 102 -11.48 0.47 2.41
N LYS A 103 -12.05 1.14 1.41
CA LYS A 103 -12.21 0.58 0.05
C LYS A 103 -10.88 0.20 -0.60
N PHE A 104 -9.83 0.97 -0.32
CA PHE A 104 -8.47 0.73 -0.81
C PHE A 104 -7.86 -0.58 -0.27
N LEU A 105 -8.34 -1.06 0.87
CA LEU A 105 -7.90 -2.31 1.51
C LEU A 105 -8.80 -3.51 1.20
N LEU A 106 -9.88 -3.32 0.42
CA LEU A 106 -10.87 -4.35 0.16
C LEU A 106 -10.82 -4.89 -1.29
N PRO A 107 -10.91 -6.22 -1.48
CA PRO A 107 -10.81 -7.26 -0.46
C PRO A 107 -9.39 -7.34 0.15
N PRO A 108 -9.24 -7.78 1.41
CA PRO A 108 -7.91 -7.91 2.03
C PRO A 108 -7.00 -8.80 1.18
N TYR A 109 -5.77 -8.33 0.95
CA TYR A 109 -4.79 -9.16 0.26
C TYR A 109 -4.27 -10.23 1.20
N GLU A 110 -4.21 -11.46 0.71
CA GLU A 110 -4.04 -12.65 1.53
C GLU A 110 -2.59 -13.07 1.80
N GLU A 111 -1.61 -12.39 1.20
CA GLU A 111 -0.19 -12.69 1.42
C GLU A 111 0.44 -11.59 2.28
N PRO A 112 1.26 -11.96 3.28
CA PRO A 112 1.95 -11.00 4.10
C PRO A 112 3.19 -10.47 3.36
N ALA A 113 3.46 -9.18 3.52
CA ALA A 113 4.81 -8.67 3.34
C ALA A 113 5.76 -9.29 4.37
N MET A 114 7.05 -9.25 4.08
CA MET A 114 8.12 -9.73 4.94
C MET A 114 9.09 -8.59 5.27
N PRO A 115 9.57 -8.48 6.52
CA PRO A 115 10.56 -7.47 6.85
C PRO A 115 11.91 -7.88 6.26
N ILE A 116 12.55 -6.97 5.52
CA ILE A 116 13.81 -7.25 4.82
C ILE A 116 15.04 -6.68 5.53
N ASP A 117 14.84 -5.99 6.64
CA ASP A 117 15.90 -5.33 7.43
C ASP A 117 15.85 -5.70 8.92
N LEU A 118 15.33 -6.88 9.26
CA LEU A 118 15.19 -7.42 10.62
C LEU A 118 16.46 -7.31 11.48
N PHE A 119 17.62 -7.47 10.85
CA PHE A 119 18.92 -7.47 11.53
C PHE A 119 19.63 -6.11 11.45
N GLU A 120 19.01 -5.11 10.83
CA GLU A 120 19.56 -3.76 10.67
C GLU A 120 18.80 -2.72 11.50
N ASN A 121 17.46 -2.83 11.58
CA ASN A 121 16.62 -1.92 12.35
C ASN A 121 15.72 -2.68 13.33
N SER A 122 15.51 -2.07 14.50
CA SER A 122 14.56 -2.55 15.50
C SER A 122 13.69 -1.38 15.98
N PRO A 123 12.41 -1.28 15.54
CA PRO A 123 11.73 -2.20 14.63
C PRO A 123 12.24 -2.12 13.18
N PRO A 124 12.03 -3.19 12.38
CA PRO A 124 12.24 -3.17 10.94
C PRO A 124 11.58 -1.96 10.26
N MET A 125 12.21 -1.39 9.25
CA MET A 125 11.67 -0.25 8.51
C MET A 125 11.17 -0.62 7.12
N TYR A 126 11.64 -1.72 6.55
CA TYR A 126 11.39 -2.11 5.17
C TYR A 126 10.55 -3.38 5.15
N PHE A 127 9.34 -3.27 4.64
CA PHE A 127 8.39 -4.38 4.58
C PHE A 127 8.05 -4.66 3.12
N LYS A 128 8.49 -5.81 2.61
CA LYS A 128 8.41 -6.16 1.19
C LYS A 128 7.37 -7.24 0.94
N LEU A 129 6.44 -6.95 0.05
CA LEU A 129 5.51 -7.92 -0.51
C LEU A 129 5.85 -8.15 -1.98
N GLU A 130 5.99 -9.42 -2.37
CA GLU A 130 6.11 -9.81 -3.77
C GLU A 130 4.74 -10.21 -4.31
N ILE A 131 4.34 -9.58 -5.42
CA ILE A 131 3.16 -9.96 -6.18
C ILE A 131 3.64 -10.91 -7.27
N ALA A 132 3.40 -12.20 -7.06
CA ALA A 132 3.89 -13.26 -7.95
C ALA A 132 3.08 -13.35 -9.27
N PRO A 133 3.65 -13.99 -10.33
CA PRO A 133 3.03 -14.06 -11.66
C PRO A 133 1.68 -14.77 -11.71
N LYS A 134 1.38 -15.61 -10.71
CA LYS A 134 0.06 -16.27 -10.59
C LYS A 134 -1.07 -15.26 -10.33
N LYS A 135 -0.74 -14.04 -9.91
CA LYS A 135 -1.67 -12.98 -9.50
C LYS A 135 -1.54 -11.70 -10.33
N PHE A 136 -0.55 -11.62 -11.24
CA PHE A 136 -0.36 -10.50 -12.15
C PHE A 136 0.56 -10.90 -13.32
N PHE A 137 0.41 -10.27 -14.49
CA PHE A 137 1.15 -10.63 -15.73
C PHE A 137 2.67 -10.62 -15.58
N GLU A 138 3.19 -9.69 -14.78
CA GLU A 138 4.60 -9.53 -14.48
C GLU A 138 4.80 -9.42 -12.97
N PRO A 139 5.78 -10.13 -12.38
CA PRO A 139 6.05 -10.03 -10.95
C PRO A 139 6.52 -8.62 -10.59
N TYR A 140 6.05 -8.11 -9.46
CA TYR A 140 6.45 -6.80 -8.96
C TYR A 140 6.46 -6.78 -7.44
N HIS A 141 7.00 -5.70 -6.87
CA HIS A 141 7.14 -5.57 -5.44
C HIS A 141 6.35 -4.38 -4.91
N LEU A 142 5.78 -4.55 -3.72
CA LEU A 142 5.29 -3.47 -2.89
C LEU A 142 6.24 -3.34 -1.70
N ILE A 143 6.68 -2.11 -1.42
CA ILE A 143 7.53 -1.80 -0.27
C ILE A 143 6.80 -0.80 0.63
N GLY A 144 6.48 -1.23 1.84
CA GLY A 144 6.15 -0.36 2.96
C GLY A 144 7.43 0.14 3.62
N LEU A 145 7.66 1.45 3.65
CA LEU A 145 8.74 2.06 4.41
C LEU A 145 8.17 2.79 5.63
N PHE A 146 8.59 2.41 6.84
CA PHE A 146 7.98 2.90 8.07
C PHE A 146 8.98 3.65 8.95
N ASN A 147 8.67 4.89 9.32
CA ASN A 147 9.43 5.61 10.35
C ASN A 147 8.69 5.59 11.69
N TRP A 148 9.06 4.63 12.54
CA TRP A 148 8.54 4.44 13.89
C TRP A 148 8.95 5.52 14.91
N THR A 149 9.81 6.47 14.51
CA THR A 149 10.43 7.42 15.43
C THR A 149 9.73 8.78 15.41
N LYS A 150 9.89 9.53 16.50
CA LYS A 150 9.39 10.91 16.63
C LYS A 150 10.22 11.95 15.85
N LYS A 151 11.22 11.52 15.06
CA LYS A 151 12.13 12.40 14.32
C LYS A 151 12.13 12.02 12.84
N LYS A 152 12.50 12.97 11.98
CA LYS A 152 12.77 12.71 10.57
C LYS A 152 13.91 11.69 10.43
N ARG A 153 13.78 10.73 9.52
CA ARG A 153 14.82 9.77 9.15
C ARG A 153 15.17 9.87 7.66
N THR A 154 16.43 9.69 7.36
CA THR A 154 16.93 9.45 6.00
C THR A 154 16.87 7.96 5.73
N VAL A 155 16.42 7.56 4.55
CA VAL A 155 16.27 6.16 4.15
C VAL A 155 16.87 5.93 2.76
N PRO A 156 17.80 4.97 2.59
CA PRO A 156 18.24 4.58 1.26
C PRO A 156 17.14 3.81 0.53
N ILE A 157 16.96 4.13 -0.75
CA ILE A 157 16.11 3.43 -1.71
C ILE A 157 17.07 3.00 -2.83
N SER A 158 17.48 1.74 -2.83
CA SER A 158 18.41 1.19 -3.82
C SER A 158 18.03 -0.24 -4.18
N VAL A 159 18.51 -0.72 -5.33
CA VAL A 159 18.31 -2.12 -5.78
C VAL A 159 18.76 -3.10 -4.69
N GLU A 160 19.96 -2.90 -4.15
CA GLU A 160 20.49 -3.72 -3.06
C GLU A 160 19.64 -3.63 -1.79
N LYS A 161 19.30 -2.41 -1.32
CA LYS A 161 18.58 -2.24 -0.05
C LYS A 161 17.17 -2.83 -0.10
N LEU A 162 16.51 -2.73 -1.25
CA LEU A 162 15.18 -3.27 -1.49
C LEU A 162 15.22 -4.75 -1.92
N GLN A 163 16.42 -5.34 -1.96
CA GLN A 163 16.68 -6.72 -2.35
C GLN A 163 16.04 -7.05 -3.70
N LEU A 164 16.17 -6.12 -4.65
CA LEU A 164 15.74 -6.31 -6.04
C LEU A 164 16.81 -7.11 -6.79
N GLY A 165 16.47 -7.68 -7.94
CA GLY A 165 17.42 -8.40 -8.79
C GLY A 165 18.58 -7.49 -9.25
N GLN A 166 19.77 -8.06 -9.45
CA GLN A 166 21.01 -7.27 -9.54
C GLN A 166 21.22 -6.49 -10.85
N ASP A 167 20.46 -6.76 -11.92
CA ASP A 167 20.78 -6.27 -13.28
C ASP A 167 19.62 -5.54 -13.99
N GLY A 168 18.79 -4.80 -13.27
CA GLY A 168 17.59 -4.15 -13.83
C GLY A 168 17.47 -2.65 -13.57
N SER A 169 16.83 -1.96 -14.51
CA SER A 169 16.17 -0.68 -14.23
C SER A 169 14.78 -0.94 -13.67
N TYR A 170 14.31 -0.06 -12.79
CA TYR A 170 13.05 -0.20 -12.09
C TYR A 170 12.24 1.08 -12.14
N HIS A 171 10.94 0.95 -12.38
CA HIS A 171 9.95 1.99 -12.17
C HIS A 171 9.50 1.99 -10.71
N ILE A 172 9.56 3.14 -10.05
CA ILE A 172 9.13 3.31 -8.66
C ILE A 172 8.03 4.37 -8.60
N PHE A 173 6.92 4.04 -7.95
CA PHE A 173 5.83 4.96 -7.69
C PHE A 173 5.46 4.96 -6.21
N ASP A 174 5.49 6.14 -5.59
CA ASP A 174 5.02 6.37 -4.23
C ASP A 174 3.53 6.71 -4.25
N TYR A 175 2.72 5.81 -3.69
CA TYR A 175 1.28 5.93 -3.68
C TYR A 175 0.77 7.17 -2.95
N TRP A 176 1.37 7.55 -1.81
CA TRP A 176 0.85 8.65 -0.99
C TRP A 176 1.23 10.00 -1.60
N THR A 177 2.48 10.15 -2.05
CA THR A 177 2.97 11.42 -2.59
C THR A 177 2.77 11.57 -4.10
N LYS A 178 2.29 10.52 -4.78
CA LYS A 178 2.12 10.45 -6.25
C LYS A 178 3.41 10.76 -7.01
N LYS A 179 4.55 10.46 -6.40
CA LYS A 179 5.87 10.67 -7.00
C LYS A 179 6.32 9.43 -7.75
N TYR A 180 6.78 9.65 -8.97
CA TYR A 180 7.33 8.64 -9.85
C TYR A 180 8.79 8.95 -10.17
N PHE A 181 9.63 7.92 -10.20
CA PHE A 181 11.00 7.98 -10.67
C PHE A 181 11.47 6.60 -11.15
N GLN A 182 12.51 6.57 -11.97
CA GLN A 182 13.23 5.35 -12.35
C GLN A 182 14.48 5.19 -11.50
N MET A 183 14.90 3.95 -11.28
CA MET A 183 16.07 3.61 -10.48
C MET A 183 16.82 2.44 -11.10
N ASP A 184 18.10 2.64 -11.34
CA ASP A 184 19.03 1.60 -11.81
C ASP A 184 19.90 1.10 -10.64
N ALA A 185 20.57 -0.04 -10.83
CA ALA A 185 21.42 -0.65 -9.80
C ALA A 185 22.50 0.31 -9.25
N ASP A 186 23.06 1.17 -10.10
CA ASP A 186 24.16 2.08 -9.75
C ASP A 186 23.71 3.40 -9.11
N HIS A 187 22.40 3.68 -9.07
CA HIS A 187 21.87 4.99 -8.69
C HIS A 187 20.93 4.89 -7.48
N PRO A 188 21.48 4.87 -6.25
CA PRO A 188 20.67 4.86 -5.04
C PRO A 188 19.98 6.21 -4.83
N GLU A 189 18.68 6.18 -4.60
CA GLU A 189 17.90 7.34 -4.19
C GLU A 189 17.93 7.51 -2.67
N ILE A 190 18.22 8.72 -2.20
CA ILE A 190 18.19 9.04 -0.77
C ILE A 190 16.83 9.67 -0.44
N GLY A 191 15.94 8.85 0.11
CA GLY A 191 14.64 9.26 0.59
C GLY A 191 14.66 9.87 1.99
N TYR A 192 13.56 10.53 2.34
CA TYR A 192 13.30 10.99 3.71
C TYR A 192 11.89 10.59 4.14
N LEU A 193 11.78 10.15 5.39
CA LEU A 193 10.51 9.92 6.08
C LEU A 193 10.38 10.92 7.24
N GLN A 194 9.24 11.57 7.34
CA GLN A 194 8.92 12.39 8.51
C GLN A 194 8.61 11.47 9.70
N LYS A 195 8.49 12.06 10.89
CA LYS A 195 8.12 11.29 12.09
C LYS A 195 6.78 10.57 11.87
N ASN A 196 6.64 9.34 12.33
CA ASN A 196 5.40 8.55 12.27
C ASN A 196 4.76 8.46 10.87
N THR A 197 5.53 8.55 9.78
CA THR A 197 5.00 8.43 8.41
C THR A 197 5.41 7.12 7.77
N ALA A 198 4.57 6.63 6.85
CA ALA A 198 4.92 5.56 5.95
C ALA A 198 5.07 6.03 4.50
N LYS A 199 5.75 5.25 3.67
CA LYS A 199 5.60 5.25 2.21
C LYS A 199 5.10 3.90 1.76
N LEU A 200 4.27 3.89 0.73
CA LEU A 200 3.90 2.70 -0.01
C LEU A 200 4.44 2.83 -1.43
N LEU A 201 5.50 2.10 -1.72
CA LEU A 201 6.13 2.08 -3.04
C LEU A 201 5.65 0.86 -3.82
N VAL A 202 5.20 1.04 -5.05
CA VAL A 202 5.17 -0.05 -6.03
C VAL A 202 6.42 0.04 -6.89
N ILE A 203 7.06 -1.11 -7.09
CA ILE A 203 8.32 -1.24 -7.82
C ILE A 203 8.14 -2.30 -8.89
N ARG A 204 8.28 -1.90 -10.15
CA ARG A 204 8.17 -2.79 -11.31
C ARG A 204 9.49 -2.78 -12.08
N PRO A 205 9.96 -3.95 -12.56
CA PRO A 205 11.05 -3.97 -13.54
C PRO A 205 10.69 -3.10 -14.75
N ASP A 206 11.67 -2.38 -15.28
CA ASP A 206 11.54 -1.70 -16.56
C ASP A 206 11.73 -2.72 -17.69
N THR A 207 10.69 -2.94 -18.46
CA THR A 207 10.71 -3.85 -19.61
C THR A 207 11.18 -3.16 -20.90
N GLY A 208 11.35 -1.83 -20.87
CA GLY A 208 11.59 -1.02 -22.07
C GLY A 208 10.37 -0.92 -22.99
N MET A 209 9.21 -1.42 -22.56
CA MET A 209 7.96 -1.43 -23.32
C MET A 209 6.85 -0.67 -22.58
N PRO A 210 5.78 -0.24 -23.27
CA PRO A 210 4.62 0.35 -22.61
C PRO A 210 4.02 -0.57 -21.53
N GLN A 211 3.98 -0.10 -20.28
CA GLN A 211 3.60 -0.93 -19.13
C GLN A 211 2.80 -0.15 -18.08
N LEU A 212 1.93 -0.87 -17.34
CA LEU A 212 1.28 -0.33 -16.15
C LEU A 212 2.30 -0.18 -15.01
N ILE A 213 2.35 1.00 -14.40
CA ILE A 213 3.24 1.32 -13.27
C ILE A 213 2.49 1.18 -11.94
N ALA A 214 1.35 1.84 -11.83
CA ALA A 214 0.58 1.88 -10.59
C ALA A 214 -0.92 1.96 -10.87
N SER A 215 -1.71 1.53 -9.90
CA SER A 215 -3.16 1.62 -9.87
C SER A 215 -3.59 2.12 -8.51
N SER A 216 -4.63 2.96 -8.45
CA SER A 216 -5.12 3.50 -7.18
C SER A 216 -6.30 2.76 -6.56
N PHE A 217 -6.80 1.69 -7.19
CA PHE A 217 -8.03 1.04 -6.74
C PHE A 217 -7.85 0.11 -5.55
N HIS A 218 -6.64 -0.39 -5.32
CA HIS A 218 -6.32 -1.29 -4.23
C HIS A 218 -4.88 -1.11 -3.76
N ILE A 219 -4.60 -1.43 -2.49
CA ILE A 219 -3.24 -1.33 -1.91
C ILE A 219 -2.20 -2.14 -2.68
N THR A 220 -2.63 -3.19 -3.36
CA THR A 220 -1.74 -4.00 -4.19
C THR A 220 -1.34 -3.33 -5.49
N GLN A 221 -1.99 -2.23 -5.88
CA GLN A 221 -1.70 -1.46 -7.09
C GLN A 221 -1.70 -2.32 -8.37
N GLY A 222 -2.75 -3.15 -8.53
CA GLY A 222 -2.98 -3.95 -9.74
C GLY A 222 -3.38 -5.41 -9.46
N ALA A 223 -2.85 -6.04 -8.42
CA ALA A 223 -3.03 -7.49 -8.18
C ALA A 223 -4.46 -7.94 -7.90
N VAL A 224 -5.37 -7.03 -7.58
CA VAL A 224 -6.75 -7.34 -7.21
C VAL A 224 -7.72 -6.98 -8.33
N GLU A 225 -7.51 -5.81 -8.92
CA GLU A 225 -8.44 -5.20 -9.84
C GLU A 225 -8.09 -5.40 -11.31
N VAL A 226 -6.83 -5.66 -11.67
CA VAL A 226 -6.41 -5.84 -13.07
C VAL A 226 -6.52 -7.31 -13.42
N THR A 227 -7.53 -7.65 -14.21
CA THR A 227 -7.79 -9.03 -14.67
C THR A 227 -7.09 -9.34 -15.98
N ASN A 228 -6.84 -8.31 -16.81
CA ASN A 228 -6.07 -8.43 -18.05
C ASN A 228 -5.18 -7.21 -18.27
N PHE A 229 -3.94 -7.43 -18.71
CA PHE A 229 -3.05 -6.39 -19.22
C PHE A 229 -2.22 -6.96 -20.37
N LYS A 230 -2.25 -6.28 -21.51
CA LYS A 230 -1.47 -6.68 -22.68
C LYS A 230 -1.05 -5.48 -23.49
N PHE A 231 0.24 -5.40 -23.82
CA PHE A 231 0.73 -4.54 -24.88
C PHE A 231 0.90 -5.34 -26.18
N ASN A 232 0.32 -4.85 -27.28
CA ASN A 232 0.48 -5.42 -28.62
C ASN A 232 1.44 -4.54 -29.44
N SER A 233 2.62 -5.06 -29.74
CA SER A 233 3.65 -4.33 -30.50
C SER A 233 3.33 -4.17 -32.00
N ASP A 234 2.45 -5.00 -32.56
CA ASP A 234 2.08 -4.94 -33.98
C ASP A 234 1.05 -3.82 -34.22
N SER A 235 0.05 -3.69 -33.34
CA SER A 235 -0.97 -2.64 -33.41
C SER A 235 -0.61 -1.38 -32.61
N ASN A 236 0.42 -1.43 -31.77
CA ASN A 236 0.78 -0.40 -30.79
C ASN A 236 -0.39 -0.06 -29.85
N GLU A 237 -1.01 -1.07 -29.27
CA GLU A 237 -2.18 -0.92 -28.39
C GLU A 237 -1.91 -1.53 -27.02
N ILE A 238 -2.33 -0.83 -25.97
CA ILE A 238 -2.42 -1.38 -24.62
C ILE A 238 -3.88 -1.75 -24.37
N LEU A 239 -4.12 -2.99 -23.96
CA LEU A 239 -5.41 -3.53 -23.56
C LEU A 239 -5.40 -3.82 -22.07
N ILE A 240 -6.44 -3.37 -21.37
CA ILE A 240 -6.56 -3.52 -19.92
C ILE A 240 -8.01 -3.86 -19.59
N GLU A 241 -8.19 -4.86 -18.75
CA GLU A 241 -9.48 -5.20 -18.15
C GLU A 241 -9.37 -5.02 -16.65
N LEU A 242 -10.34 -4.29 -16.10
CA LEU A 242 -10.46 -4.09 -14.67
C LEU A 242 -11.73 -4.77 -14.15
N THR A 243 -11.66 -5.33 -12.94
CA THR A 243 -12.81 -5.84 -12.21
C THR A 243 -12.65 -5.58 -10.73
N LYS A 244 -13.58 -4.84 -10.13
CA LYS A 244 -13.62 -4.57 -8.69
C LYS A 244 -15.07 -4.30 -8.26
N PRO A 245 -15.59 -4.97 -7.21
CA PRO A 245 -16.98 -4.78 -6.80
C PRO A 245 -17.32 -3.35 -6.37
N GLY A 246 -18.53 -2.90 -6.72
CA GLY A 246 -19.09 -1.60 -6.31
C GLY A 246 -18.58 -0.41 -7.14
N PRO A 247 -18.98 0.83 -6.82
CA PRO A 247 -18.53 2.01 -7.55
C PRO A 247 -17.06 2.33 -7.26
N ASN A 248 -16.28 2.49 -8.32
CA ASN A 248 -14.85 2.76 -8.30
C ASN A 248 -14.53 4.06 -9.03
N GLN A 249 -13.70 4.90 -8.40
CA GLN A 249 -13.13 6.10 -9.01
C GLN A 249 -11.63 6.12 -8.67
N GLY A 250 -10.79 6.26 -9.70
CA GLY A 250 -9.36 6.16 -9.47
C GLY A 250 -8.51 6.41 -10.71
N LYS A 251 -7.23 6.09 -10.59
CA LYS A 251 -6.20 6.39 -11.58
C LYS A 251 -5.35 5.18 -11.87
N LEU A 252 -5.00 5.04 -13.15
CA LEU A 252 -3.96 4.15 -13.64
C LEU A 252 -2.79 4.99 -14.15
N TYR A 253 -1.57 4.52 -13.92
CA TYR A 253 -0.35 5.18 -14.30
C TYR A 253 0.46 4.28 -15.22
N PHE A 254 0.91 4.79 -16.37
CA PHE A 254 1.65 4.03 -17.38
C PHE A 254 2.98 4.69 -17.72
N SER A 255 4.00 3.86 -17.92
CA SER A 255 5.24 4.28 -18.56
C SER A 255 5.09 4.01 -20.06
N LEU A 256 5.33 5.04 -20.87
CA LEU A 256 5.38 4.95 -22.32
C LEU A 256 6.79 5.37 -22.76
N PRO A 257 7.74 4.43 -22.87
CA PRO A 257 9.10 4.75 -23.28
C PRO A 257 9.13 5.22 -24.74
N PRO A 258 10.11 6.05 -25.16
CA PRO A 258 10.29 6.39 -26.57
C PRO A 258 10.40 5.12 -27.44
N PRO A 259 9.80 5.09 -28.64
CA PRO A 259 9.13 6.18 -29.35
C PRO A 259 7.61 6.30 -29.06
N PHE A 260 7.07 5.64 -28.04
CA PHE A 260 5.62 5.51 -27.87
C PHE A 260 4.95 6.75 -27.27
N HIS A 261 3.91 7.23 -27.96
CA HIS A 261 3.04 8.32 -27.53
C HIS A 261 1.56 7.91 -27.51
N GLU A 262 0.79 8.43 -26.57
CA GLU A 262 -0.65 8.21 -26.48
C GLU A 262 -1.35 8.94 -27.63
N LYS A 263 -2.23 8.22 -28.32
CA LYS A 263 -3.01 8.76 -29.44
C LYS A 263 -4.49 8.83 -29.11
N GLN A 264 -5.04 7.76 -28.54
CA GLN A 264 -6.47 7.66 -28.29
C GLN A 264 -6.76 6.74 -27.10
N LEU A 265 -7.69 7.17 -26.25
CA LEU A 265 -8.32 6.34 -25.23
C LEU A 265 -9.68 5.84 -25.73
N ILE A 266 -9.93 4.54 -25.61
CA ILE A 266 -11.23 3.90 -25.88
C ILE A 266 -11.59 3.11 -24.63
N THR A 267 -12.76 3.36 -24.05
CA THR A 267 -13.22 2.67 -22.83
C THR A 267 -14.74 2.68 -22.73
N ASP A 268 -15.28 1.70 -22.01
CA ASP A 268 -16.68 1.61 -21.57
C ASP A 268 -16.94 2.22 -20.17
N ALA A 269 -15.90 2.80 -19.54
CA ALA A 269 -16.00 3.51 -18.27
C ALA A 269 -17.02 4.67 -18.34
N THR A 270 -17.71 4.95 -17.24
CA THR A 270 -18.74 5.99 -17.17
C THR A 270 -18.15 7.39 -17.33
N GLU A 271 -16.99 7.61 -16.73
CA GLU A 271 -16.17 8.81 -16.93
C GLU A 271 -14.73 8.39 -17.18
N SER A 272 -14.04 9.09 -18.07
CA SER A 272 -12.61 8.87 -18.29
C SER A 272 -11.89 10.12 -18.77
N SER A 273 -10.61 10.24 -18.40
CA SER A 273 -9.70 11.23 -18.95
C SER A 273 -8.29 10.65 -19.05
N MET A 274 -7.49 11.16 -19.99
CA MET A 274 -6.11 10.71 -20.22
C MET A 274 -5.21 11.92 -20.42
N PHE A 275 -4.10 11.97 -19.70
CA PHE A 275 -3.11 13.06 -19.80
C PHE A 275 -1.72 12.58 -19.43
N ARG A 276 -0.70 13.16 -20.07
CA ARG A 276 0.70 12.87 -19.79
C ARG A 276 1.32 13.95 -18.90
N HIS A 277 2.08 13.50 -17.89
CA HIS A 277 2.86 14.34 -17.00
C HIS A 277 4.20 14.76 -17.63
N GLN A 278 4.80 15.81 -17.10
CA GLN A 278 6.11 16.30 -17.56
C GLN A 278 7.24 15.27 -17.42
N ASN A 279 7.13 14.34 -16.46
CA ASN A 279 8.07 13.24 -16.26
C ASN A 279 7.84 12.04 -17.19
N GLY A 280 6.97 12.18 -18.20
CA GLY A 280 6.68 11.16 -19.19
C GLY A 280 5.62 10.12 -18.79
N LEU A 281 5.20 10.10 -17.53
CA LEU A 281 4.17 9.19 -17.03
C LEU A 281 2.80 9.55 -17.63
N LEU A 282 2.10 8.57 -18.20
CA LEU A 282 0.72 8.74 -18.65
C LEU A 282 -0.23 8.40 -17.49
N THR A 283 -1.21 9.26 -17.23
CA THR A 283 -2.28 8.98 -16.27
C THR A 283 -3.61 8.86 -16.98
N ILE A 284 -4.37 7.84 -16.60
CA ILE A 284 -5.77 7.69 -16.97
C ILE A 284 -6.59 7.75 -15.69
N GLU A 285 -7.52 8.68 -15.62
CA GLU A 285 -8.53 8.73 -14.57
C GLU A 285 -9.81 8.10 -15.10
N ILE A 286 -10.42 7.23 -14.32
CA ILE A 286 -11.64 6.50 -14.73
C ILE A 286 -12.61 6.36 -13.57
N GLN A 287 -13.89 6.29 -13.92
CA GLN A 287 -14.96 5.82 -13.05
C GLN A 287 -15.66 4.62 -13.68
N PHE A 288 -15.90 3.58 -12.89
CA PHE A 288 -16.63 2.38 -13.32
C PHE A 288 -17.33 1.75 -12.13
N GLU A 289 -18.35 0.92 -12.36
CA GLU A 289 -18.92 0.09 -11.29
C GLU A 289 -18.14 -1.21 -11.17
N GLU A 290 -18.61 -2.31 -11.73
CA GLU A 290 -18.01 -3.63 -11.45
C GLU A 290 -16.79 -3.95 -12.32
N GLN A 291 -16.80 -3.50 -13.57
CA GLN A 291 -15.76 -3.81 -14.55
C GLN A 291 -15.65 -2.70 -15.60
N THR A 292 -14.49 -2.62 -16.26
CA THR A 292 -14.29 -1.77 -17.43
C THR A 292 -13.17 -2.31 -18.31
N HIS A 293 -13.29 -2.04 -19.61
CA HIS A 293 -12.31 -2.34 -20.63
C HIS A 293 -11.69 -1.02 -21.09
N ILE A 294 -10.36 -1.02 -21.21
CA ILE A 294 -9.58 0.14 -21.65
C ILE A 294 -8.67 -0.29 -22.78
N THR A 295 -8.72 0.43 -23.89
CA THR A 295 -7.77 0.34 -24.98
C THR A 295 -7.08 1.69 -25.17
N ILE A 296 -5.76 1.71 -25.06
CA ILE A 296 -4.93 2.88 -25.35
C ILE A 296 -4.24 2.62 -26.68
N LYS A 297 -4.60 3.39 -27.70
CA LYS A 297 -3.87 3.39 -28.98
C LYS A 297 -2.65 4.28 -28.85
N LEU A 298 -1.51 3.77 -29.26
CA LEU A 298 -0.24 4.48 -29.27
C LEU A 298 0.21 4.76 -30.70
N GLU A 299 1.02 5.79 -30.86
CA GLU A 299 1.77 6.07 -32.07
C GLU A 299 3.28 6.12 -31.77
N LYS A 300 4.09 5.92 -32.81
CA LYS A 300 5.54 6.04 -32.72
C LYS A 300 5.94 7.38 -33.32
N ALA A 301 6.55 8.25 -32.52
CA ALA A 301 7.12 9.51 -32.97
C ALA A 301 8.58 9.34 -33.43
#